data_AF-A0A4W4F7Z3-F1
#
_entry.id   AF-A0A4W4F7Z3-F1
#
_cell.length_a   1.000
_cell.length_b   1.000
_cell.length_c   1.000
_cell.angle_alpha   90.00
_cell.angle_beta   90.00
_cell.angle_gamma   90.00
#
_symmetry.space_group_name_H-M   'P 1'
#
loop_
_entity.id
_entity.type
_entity.pdbx_description
1 polymer ?
#
loop_
_entity_poly.entity_id
_entity_poly.type
_entity_poly.pdbx_seq_one_letter_code
_entity_poly.pdbx_strand_id
1 'polypeptide(L)'
;MNSLNVTFQDFDRNLPRKIFPLPLLYVGNHVTGLGGTKKLSLPMFTVLRKFSILLTMIMESKILRKAFSPQLVFSVLAILFGAVIAASSDLAFDAEGYAFVLLNDVFTAASGVYTKKKLGVEGLGKYGVLFYNAFIIIIPTILASAFTGDLEKAVAFEGWLSLSFVLYFLMSCVMGFILMYSIILCSYYNSALTTTVIGAIKNVAVAYIGMFIGGDYLFSWPNFVGLNIW
;
A
#
# COMPACT_ATOMS: atom_id res chain seq x y z
N MET A 1 18.68 -4.62 -35.49
CA MET A 1 17.23 -4.80 -35.25
C MET A 1 17.06 -5.59 -33.96
N ASN A 2 16.91 -4.89 -32.83
CA ASN A 2 16.70 -5.51 -31.51
C ASN A 2 15.21 -5.76 -31.33
N SER A 3 14.78 -7.02 -31.42
CA SER A 3 13.42 -7.43 -31.05
C SER A 3 13.26 -7.33 -29.53
N LEU A 4 12.48 -6.36 -29.08
CA LEU A 4 11.88 -6.27 -27.75
C LEU A 4 10.94 -7.46 -27.54
N ASN A 5 11.48 -8.65 -27.27
CA ASN A 5 10.68 -9.78 -26.82
C ASN A 5 10.32 -9.53 -25.35
N VAL A 6 9.10 -9.07 -25.12
CA VAL A 6 8.45 -9.15 -23.80
C VAL A 6 8.23 -10.64 -23.54
N THR A 7 9.18 -11.30 -22.89
CA THR A 7 9.07 -12.71 -22.49
C THR A 7 8.03 -12.80 -21.37
N PHE A 8 6.77 -13.02 -21.75
CA PHE A 8 5.77 -13.50 -20.79
C PHE A 8 6.23 -14.87 -20.29
N GLN A 9 6.24 -15.07 -18.97
CA GLN A 9 6.52 -16.39 -18.41
C GLN A 9 5.46 -17.37 -18.92
N ASP A 10 5.91 -18.50 -19.49
CA ASP A 10 5.04 -19.63 -19.76
C ASP A 10 4.28 -20.01 -18.50
N PHE A 11 3.01 -20.38 -18.67
CA PHE A 11 2.07 -20.70 -17.61
C PHE A 11 2.50 -21.97 -16.84
N ASP A 12 3.51 -21.84 -15.97
CA ASP A 12 4.02 -22.91 -15.12
C ASP A 12 2.98 -23.21 -14.03
N ARG A 13 2.47 -24.45 -13.99
CA ARG A 13 1.52 -24.90 -12.95
C ARG A 13 2.05 -24.73 -11.51
N ASN A 14 3.36 -24.57 -11.33
CA ASN A 14 3.98 -24.32 -10.03
C ASN A 14 4.00 -22.83 -9.64
N LEU A 15 3.64 -21.92 -10.53
CA LEU A 15 3.70 -20.49 -10.31
C LEU A 15 2.77 -19.94 -9.21
N PRO A 16 1.54 -20.46 -9.01
CA PRO A 16 0.68 -20.04 -7.90
C PRO A 16 1.33 -20.34 -6.54
N ARG A 17 2.01 -21.49 -6.41
CA ARG A 17 2.82 -21.83 -5.23
C ARG A 17 4.05 -20.94 -5.08
N LYS A 18 4.68 -20.54 -6.19
CA LYS A 18 5.82 -19.62 -6.17
C LYS A 18 5.42 -18.19 -5.77
N ILE A 19 4.18 -17.78 -6.02
CA ILE A 19 3.69 -16.41 -5.72
C ILE A 19 3.09 -16.31 -4.32
N PHE A 20 2.57 -17.41 -3.77
CA PHE A 20 2.17 -17.48 -2.37
C PHE A 20 3.36 -17.10 -1.44
N PRO A 21 3.15 -16.28 -0.38
CA PRO A 21 1.88 -15.75 0.15
C PRO A 21 1.49 -14.34 -0.35
N LEU A 22 2.10 -13.80 -1.42
CA LEU A 22 1.92 -12.40 -1.84
C LEU A 22 0.46 -11.96 -2.00
N PRO A 23 -0.41 -12.68 -2.74
CA PRO A 23 -1.76 -12.19 -2.99
C PRO A 23 -2.59 -12.11 -1.71
N LEU A 24 -2.37 -13.02 -0.76
CA LEU A 24 -3.01 -12.98 0.55
C LEU A 24 -2.59 -11.72 1.33
N LEU A 25 -1.31 -11.37 1.29
CA LEU A 25 -0.79 -10.16 1.94
C LEU A 25 -1.35 -8.89 1.28
N TYR A 26 -1.50 -8.88 -0.05
CA TYR A 26 -2.14 -7.76 -0.75
C TYR A 26 -3.63 -7.63 -0.40
N VAL A 27 -4.38 -8.73 -0.35
CA VAL A 27 -5.80 -8.71 0.07
C VAL A 27 -5.93 -8.21 1.51
N GLY A 28 -5.11 -8.75 2.42
CA GLY A 28 -5.06 -8.30 3.81
C GLY A 28 -4.77 -6.80 3.90
N ASN A 29 -3.78 -6.31 3.13
CA ASN A 29 -3.47 -4.90 3.02
C ASN A 29 -4.66 -4.08 2.52
N HIS A 30 -5.32 -4.47 1.42
CA HIS A 30 -6.46 -3.71 0.89
C HIS A 30 -7.63 -3.64 1.87
N VAL A 31 -8.01 -4.77 2.49
CA VAL A 31 -9.14 -4.83 3.43
C VAL A 31 -8.87 -4.01 4.69
N THR A 32 -7.72 -4.22 5.33
CA THR A 32 -7.35 -3.51 6.56
C THR A 32 -7.12 -2.02 6.32
N GLY A 33 -6.58 -1.66 5.16
CA GLY A 33 -6.37 -0.27 4.76
C GLY A 33 -7.69 0.48 4.58
N LEU A 34 -8.64 -0.12 3.85
CA LEU A 34 -9.99 0.44 3.68
C LEU A 34 -10.74 0.53 5.02
N GLY A 35 -10.61 -0.49 5.88
CA GLY A 35 -11.17 -0.47 7.24
C GLY A 35 -10.62 0.67 8.09
N GLY A 36 -9.30 0.88 8.08
CA GLY A 36 -8.65 1.97 8.81
C GLY A 36 -9.09 3.35 8.33
N THR A 37 -9.25 3.55 7.02
CA THR A 37 -9.70 4.85 6.47
C THR A 37 -11.16 5.21 6.80
N LYS A 38 -12.00 4.23 7.16
CA LYS A 38 -13.40 4.50 7.55
C LYS A 38 -13.53 4.99 8.99
N LYS A 39 -12.59 4.64 9.87
CA LYS A 39 -12.67 4.90 11.32
C LYS A 39 -11.75 6.01 11.80
N LEU A 40 -10.68 6.30 11.05
CA LEU A 40 -9.69 7.30 11.43
C LEU A 40 -9.67 8.48 10.47
N SER A 41 -9.35 9.65 11.03
CA SER A 41 -9.04 10.82 10.23
C SER A 41 -7.82 10.54 9.33
N LEU A 42 -7.84 11.09 8.10
CA LEU A 42 -6.71 11.01 7.17
C LEU A 42 -5.34 11.33 7.81
N PRO A 43 -5.18 12.40 8.61
CA PRO A 43 -3.87 12.70 9.20
C PRO A 43 -3.42 11.62 10.18
N MET A 44 -4.29 11.15 11.09
CA MET A 44 -3.90 10.12 12.04
C MET A 44 -3.56 8.79 11.33
N PHE A 45 -4.30 8.46 10.27
CA PHE A 45 -3.97 7.35 9.39
C PHE A 45 -2.56 7.48 8.77
N THR A 46 -2.19 8.68 8.29
CA THR A 46 -0.83 8.90 7.74
C THR A 46 0.28 8.84 8.78
N VAL A 47 0.01 9.29 10.00
CA VAL A 47 0.95 9.22 11.12
C VAL A 47 1.20 7.77 11.52
N LEU A 48 0.14 6.99 11.72
CA LEU A 48 0.26 5.57 12.07
C LEU A 48 0.99 4.77 10.99
N ARG A 49 0.78 5.08 9.70
CA ARG A 49 1.52 4.43 8.60
C ARG A 49 3.05 4.60 8.65
N LYS A 50 3.58 5.51 9.46
CA LYS A 50 5.03 5.63 9.67
C LYS A 50 5.61 4.40 10.37
N PHE A 51 4.82 3.66 11.15
CA PHE A 51 5.23 2.39 11.76
C PHE A 51 5.58 1.33 10.71
N SER A 52 4.95 1.37 9.53
CA SER A 52 5.29 0.52 8.38
C SER A 52 6.77 0.58 7.97
N ILE A 53 7.43 1.74 8.16
CA ILE A 53 8.86 1.91 7.82
C ILE A 53 9.74 1.04 8.72
N LEU A 54 9.51 1.08 10.04
CA LEU A 54 10.22 0.23 10.99
C LEU A 54 9.95 -1.25 10.73
N LEU A 55 8.68 -1.62 10.54
CA LEU A 55 8.29 -2.99 10.24
C LEU A 55 8.97 -3.51 8.97
N THR A 56 9.03 -2.69 7.92
CA THR A 56 9.75 -3.00 6.68
C THR A 56 11.23 -3.20 6.94
N MET A 57 11.88 -2.34 7.72
CA MET A 57 13.30 -2.49 8.07
C MET A 57 13.58 -3.82 8.79
N ILE A 58 12.78 -4.16 9.79
CA ILE A 58 12.90 -5.41 10.56
C ILE A 58 12.69 -6.62 9.63
N MET A 59 11.67 -6.59 8.79
CA MET A 59 11.39 -7.69 7.85
C MET A 59 12.45 -7.81 6.77
N GLU A 60 12.95 -6.70 6.21
CA GLU A 60 14.02 -6.72 5.19
C GLU A 60 15.33 -7.26 5.80
N SER A 61 15.63 -6.89 7.05
CA SER A 61 16.77 -7.44 7.80
C SER A 61 16.62 -8.95 8.03
N LYS A 62 15.46 -9.43 8.48
CA LYS A 62 15.23 -10.86 8.76
C LYS A 62 15.10 -11.73 7.50
N ILE A 63 14.37 -11.26 6.49
CA ILE A 63 13.98 -12.06 5.32
C ILE A 63 15.00 -11.96 4.18
N LEU A 64 15.53 -10.76 3.92
CA LEU A 64 16.55 -10.53 2.87
C LEU A 64 17.97 -10.55 3.45
N ARG A 65 18.15 -10.71 4.77
CA ARG A 65 19.45 -10.72 5.45
C ARG A 65 20.29 -9.47 5.18
N LYS A 66 19.62 -8.32 5.02
CA LYS A 66 20.27 -7.04 4.74
C LYS A 66 20.72 -6.37 6.05
N ALA A 67 21.96 -5.90 6.06
CA ALA A 67 22.48 -5.04 7.11
C ALA A 67 22.16 -3.57 6.80
N PHE A 68 21.80 -2.83 7.84
CA PHE A 68 21.50 -1.39 7.75
C PHE A 68 22.55 -0.60 8.53
N SER A 69 22.90 0.59 8.07
CA SER A 69 23.83 1.46 8.79
C SER A 69 23.16 2.01 10.06
N PRO A 70 23.92 2.23 11.16
CA PRO A 70 23.37 2.77 12.40
C PRO A 70 22.67 4.13 12.23
N GLN A 71 23.15 4.95 11.30
CA GLN A 71 22.54 6.24 10.94
C GLN A 71 21.11 6.08 10.45
N LEU A 72 20.87 5.11 9.56
CA LEU A 72 19.57 4.86 8.98
C LEU A 72 18.60 4.27 10.02
N VAL A 73 19.10 3.46 10.97
CA VAL A 73 18.31 2.99 12.11
C VAL A 73 17.88 4.18 12.98
N PHE A 74 18.81 5.08 13.30
CA PHE A 74 18.51 6.26 14.10
C PHE A 74 17.46 7.17 13.44
N SER A 75 17.57 7.40 12.12
CA SER A 75 16.56 8.16 11.37
C SER A 75 15.17 7.53 11.46
N VAL A 76 15.06 6.20 11.31
CA VAL A 76 13.75 5.53 11.40
C VAL A 76 13.18 5.56 12.82
N LEU A 77 14.03 5.48 13.85
CA LEU A 77 13.59 5.65 15.24
C LEU A 77 13.12 7.08 15.52
N ALA A 78 13.76 8.10 14.93
CA ALA A 78 13.32 9.49 15.06
C ALA A 78 11.94 9.72 14.41
N ILE A 79 11.71 9.17 13.21
CA ILE A 79 10.39 9.18 12.54
C ILE A 79 9.32 8.56 13.44
N LEU A 80 9.64 7.40 14.02
CA LEU A 80 8.73 6.68 14.90
C LEU A 80 8.40 7.47 16.17
N PHE A 81 9.40 8.12 16.76
CA PHE A 81 9.23 8.95 17.94
C PHE A 81 8.24 10.10 17.68
N GLY A 82 8.36 10.77 16.52
CA GLY A 82 7.39 11.78 16.09
C GLY A 82 5.98 11.22 15.93
N ALA A 83 5.85 10.01 15.39
CA ALA A 83 4.56 9.35 15.23
C ALA A 83 3.91 8.98 16.57
N VAL A 84 4.69 8.51 17.54
CA VAL A 84 4.21 8.18 18.90
C VAL A 84 3.73 9.43 19.63
N ILE A 85 4.47 10.54 19.55
CA ILE A 85 4.06 11.81 20.17
C ILE A 85 2.71 12.28 19.60
N ALA A 86 2.59 12.29 18.27
CA ALA A 86 1.35 12.67 17.60
C ALA A 86 0.18 11.76 18.00
N ALA A 87 0.40 10.44 18.07
CA ALA A 87 -0.61 9.49 18.51
C ALA A 87 -1.00 9.66 19.99
N SER A 88 -0.04 9.98 20.87
CA SER A 88 -0.29 10.14 22.31
C SER A 88 -1.11 11.38 22.66
N SER A 89 -1.20 12.33 21.72
CA SER A 89 -1.97 13.56 21.87
C SER A 89 -3.29 13.53 21.10
N ASP A 90 -3.67 12.39 20.52
CA ASP A 90 -4.93 12.25 19.80
C ASP A 90 -6.11 12.11 20.76
N LEU A 91 -7.00 13.11 20.77
CA LEU A 91 -8.25 13.07 21.51
C LEU A 91 -9.29 12.13 20.88
N ALA A 92 -9.13 11.75 19.61
CA ALA A 92 -10.05 10.88 18.86
C ALA A 92 -9.61 9.40 18.87
N PHE A 93 -9.03 8.94 19.98
CA PHE A 93 -8.50 7.59 20.10
C PHE A 93 -9.58 6.51 19.89
N ASP A 94 -9.52 5.83 18.75
CA ASP A 94 -10.32 4.63 18.44
C ASP A 94 -9.40 3.41 18.37
N ALA A 95 -9.42 2.59 19.41
CA ALA A 95 -8.57 1.41 19.51
C ALA A 95 -8.74 0.43 18.33
N GLU A 96 -9.97 0.32 17.80
CA GLU A 96 -10.26 -0.57 16.69
C GLU A 96 -9.66 -0.04 15.37
N GLY A 97 -9.86 1.24 15.06
CA GLY A 97 -9.23 1.90 13.91
C GLY A 97 -7.70 1.84 13.94
N TYR A 98 -7.10 2.05 15.12
CA TYR A 98 -5.64 1.98 15.29
C TYR A 98 -5.13 0.56 15.07
N ALA A 99 -5.81 -0.47 15.60
CA ALA A 99 -5.46 -1.85 15.36
C ALA A 99 -5.53 -2.22 13.87
N PHE A 100 -6.55 -1.74 13.14
CA PHE A 100 -6.65 -1.93 11.70
C PHE A 100 -5.48 -1.30 10.94
N VAL A 101 -5.04 -0.10 11.30
CA VAL A 101 -3.89 0.54 10.63
C VAL A 101 -2.57 -0.13 10.96
N LEU A 102 -2.33 -0.53 12.20
CA LEU A 102 -1.11 -1.26 12.55
C LEU A 102 -1.06 -2.63 11.86
N LEU A 103 -2.21 -3.32 11.76
CA LEU A 103 -2.31 -4.55 10.99
C LEU A 103 -2.10 -4.29 9.49
N ASN A 104 -2.64 -3.19 8.96
CA ASN A 104 -2.39 -2.72 7.60
C ASN A 104 -0.89 -2.52 7.32
N ASP A 105 -0.16 -1.95 8.28
CA ASP A 105 1.27 -1.71 8.17
C ASP A 105 2.07 -3.00 8.13
N VAL A 106 1.69 -4.00 8.93
CA VAL A 106 2.29 -5.35 8.88
C VAL A 106 2.08 -5.96 7.50
N PHE A 107 0.86 -5.91 6.96
CA PHE A 107 0.57 -6.44 5.62
C PHE A 107 1.29 -5.66 4.51
N THR A 108 1.41 -4.34 4.64
CA THR A 108 2.14 -3.47 3.71
C THR A 108 3.62 -3.80 3.70
N ALA A 109 4.24 -3.87 4.88
CA ALA A 109 5.66 -4.22 5.02
C ALA A 109 5.94 -5.64 4.49
N ALA A 110 5.10 -6.61 4.85
CA ALA A 110 5.23 -7.98 4.38
C ALA A 110 5.08 -8.04 2.84
N SER A 111 4.02 -7.47 2.27
CA SER A 111 3.80 -7.48 0.81
C SER A 111 4.95 -6.81 0.05
N GLY A 112 5.48 -5.68 0.53
CA GLY A 112 6.64 -5.02 -0.08
C GLY A 112 7.91 -5.87 -0.03
N VAL A 113 8.24 -6.44 1.13
CA VAL A 113 9.45 -7.26 1.33
C VAL A 113 9.39 -8.57 0.53
N TYR A 114 8.24 -9.27 0.57
CA TYR A 114 8.05 -10.47 -0.24
C TYR A 114 8.07 -10.14 -1.73
N THR A 115 7.54 -8.98 -2.16
CA THR A 115 7.56 -8.56 -3.57
C THR A 115 9.00 -8.38 -4.02
N LYS A 116 9.81 -7.67 -3.22
CA LYS A 116 11.25 -7.51 -3.49
C LYS A 116 11.97 -8.86 -3.57
N LYS A 117 11.69 -9.77 -2.63
CA LYS A 117 12.28 -11.12 -2.62
C LYS A 117 11.93 -11.90 -3.89
N LYS A 118 10.68 -11.83 -4.35
CA LYS A 118 10.22 -12.58 -5.53
C LYS A 118 10.70 -11.97 -6.84
N LEU A 119 10.88 -10.65 -6.92
CA LEU A 119 11.51 -9.98 -8.06
C LEU A 119 12.98 -10.37 -8.27
N GLY A 120 13.66 -10.84 -7.22
CA GLY A 120 15.06 -11.32 -7.29
C GLY A 120 15.22 -12.81 -7.59
N VAL A 121 14.13 -13.58 -7.73
CA VAL A 121 14.19 -15.01 -8.08
C VAL A 121 14.21 -15.15 -9.60
N GLU A 122 15.24 -15.83 -10.14
CA GLU A 122 15.32 -16.16 -11.56
C GLU A 122 14.03 -16.84 -12.04
N GLY A 123 13.39 -16.24 -13.04
CA GLY A 123 12.10 -16.68 -13.59
C GLY A 123 10.96 -15.70 -13.33
N LEU A 124 10.80 -15.16 -12.12
CA LEU A 124 9.68 -14.26 -11.80
C LEU A 124 10.00 -12.81 -12.22
N GLY A 125 9.78 -12.49 -13.49
CA GLY A 125 9.94 -11.12 -13.99
C GLY A 125 8.93 -10.13 -13.38
N LYS A 126 9.22 -8.83 -13.52
CA LYS A 126 8.36 -7.72 -13.08
C LYS A 126 6.89 -7.82 -13.56
N TYR A 127 6.70 -8.29 -14.79
CA TYR A 127 5.37 -8.46 -15.39
C TYR A 127 4.63 -9.68 -14.84
N GLY A 128 5.35 -10.76 -14.52
CA GLY A 128 4.77 -11.94 -13.90
C GLY A 128 4.20 -11.60 -12.52
N VAL A 129 5.01 -10.96 -11.66
CA VAL A 129 4.54 -10.55 -10.32
C VAL A 129 3.27 -9.68 -10.42
N LEU A 130 3.23 -8.70 -11.33
CA LEU A 130 2.06 -7.83 -11.51
C LEU A 130 0.82 -8.62 -11.99
N PHE A 131 0.97 -9.39 -13.07
CA PHE A 131 -0.15 -10.10 -13.71
C PHE A 131 -0.80 -11.13 -12.79
N TYR A 132 0.01 -11.97 -12.16
CA TYR A 132 -0.51 -13.04 -11.30
C TYR A 132 -1.00 -12.51 -9.95
N ASN A 133 -0.41 -11.44 -9.42
CA ASN A 133 -0.96 -10.79 -8.24
C ASN A 133 -2.35 -10.22 -8.54
N ALA A 134 -2.51 -9.52 -9.67
CA ALA A 134 -3.82 -9.00 -10.09
C ALA A 134 -4.84 -10.13 -10.29
N PHE A 135 -4.46 -11.21 -10.98
CA PHE A 135 -5.36 -12.35 -11.22
C PHE A 135 -5.81 -13.05 -9.93
N ILE A 136 -4.89 -13.27 -8.99
CA ILE A 136 -5.20 -13.95 -7.73
C ILE A 136 -5.99 -13.04 -6.77
N ILE A 137 -5.80 -11.72 -6.80
CA ILE A 137 -6.56 -10.77 -5.97
C ILE A 137 -8.04 -10.67 -6.41
N ILE A 138 -8.35 -10.85 -7.69
CA ILE A 138 -9.74 -10.75 -8.20
C ILE A 138 -10.70 -11.68 -7.44
N ILE A 139 -10.32 -12.94 -7.25
CA ILE A 139 -11.16 -13.96 -6.60
C ILE A 139 -11.56 -13.57 -5.16
N PRO A 140 -10.62 -13.33 -4.22
CA PRO A 140 -10.94 -12.94 -2.86
C PRO A 140 -11.61 -11.57 -2.79
N THR A 141 -11.29 -10.62 -3.68
CA THR A 141 -11.97 -9.31 -3.70
C THR A 141 -13.44 -9.42 -4.12
N ILE A 142 -13.76 -10.23 -5.14
CA ILE A 142 -15.16 -10.47 -5.53
C ILE A 142 -15.91 -11.17 -4.41
N LEU A 143 -15.31 -12.20 -3.79
CA LEU A 143 -15.92 -12.91 -2.67
C LEU A 143 -16.19 -11.95 -1.50
N ALA A 144 -15.19 -11.16 -1.08
CA ALA A 144 -15.34 -10.20 -0.01
C ALA A 144 -16.43 -9.16 -0.32
N SER A 145 -16.47 -8.64 -1.55
CA SER A 145 -17.48 -7.67 -2.01
C SER A 145 -18.89 -8.26 -2.07
N ALA A 146 -19.01 -9.54 -2.41
CA ALA A 146 -20.28 -10.27 -2.34
C ALA A 146 -20.75 -10.45 -0.89
N PHE A 147 -19.85 -10.81 0.03
CA PHE A 147 -20.17 -10.97 1.45
C PHE A 147 -20.54 -9.63 2.14
N THR A 148 -19.94 -8.50 1.74
CA THR A 148 -20.29 -7.18 2.30
C THR A 148 -21.55 -6.57 1.68
N GLY A 149 -22.10 -7.18 0.62
CA GLY A 149 -23.23 -6.64 -0.14
C GLY A 149 -22.87 -5.42 -1.00
N ASP A 150 -21.59 -5.06 -1.09
CA ASP A 150 -21.14 -3.95 -1.94
C ASP A 150 -21.28 -4.31 -3.43
N LEU A 151 -21.20 -5.60 -3.77
CA LEU A 151 -21.36 -6.07 -5.14
C LEU A 151 -22.77 -5.79 -5.69
N GLU A 152 -23.81 -6.02 -4.88
CA GLU A 152 -25.20 -5.75 -5.28
C GLU A 152 -25.43 -4.24 -5.47
N LYS A 153 -24.89 -3.41 -4.57
CA LYS A 153 -24.94 -1.95 -4.69
C LYS A 153 -24.18 -1.44 -5.91
N ALA A 154 -23.04 -2.06 -6.23
CA ALA A 154 -22.25 -1.72 -7.41
C ALA A 154 -23.00 -2.06 -8.70
N VAL A 155 -23.69 -3.20 -8.77
CA VAL A 155 -24.48 -3.60 -9.95
C VAL A 155 -25.71 -2.72 -10.12
N ALA A 156 -26.38 -2.35 -9.02
CA ALA A 156 -27.56 -1.48 -9.02
C ALA A 156 -27.26 0.01 -9.22
N PHE A 157 -25.99 0.39 -9.45
CA PHE A 157 -25.60 1.79 -9.58
C PHE A 157 -26.12 2.40 -10.91
N GLU A 158 -27.09 3.31 -10.82
CA GLU A 158 -27.74 3.91 -11.99
C GLU A 158 -26.79 4.73 -12.89
N GLY A 159 -25.64 5.16 -12.36
CA GLY A 159 -24.66 5.99 -13.07
C GLY A 159 -23.81 5.24 -14.11
N TRP A 160 -23.91 3.91 -14.23
CA TRP A 160 -23.17 3.13 -15.25
C TRP A 160 -23.46 3.56 -16.68
N LEU A 161 -24.66 4.09 -16.94
CA LEU A 161 -25.07 4.57 -18.26
C LEU A 161 -24.57 5.99 -18.58
N SER A 162 -24.06 6.71 -17.58
CA SER A 162 -23.57 8.07 -17.80
C SER A 162 -22.16 8.05 -18.37
N LEU A 163 -22.00 8.64 -19.56
CA LEU A 163 -20.72 8.66 -20.28
C LEU A 163 -19.60 9.30 -19.43
N SER A 164 -19.90 10.39 -18.72
CA SER A 164 -18.94 11.08 -17.86
C SER A 164 -18.42 10.17 -16.75
N PHE A 165 -19.29 9.40 -16.09
CA PHE A 165 -18.87 8.46 -15.04
C PHE A 165 -17.95 7.38 -15.61
N VAL A 166 -18.34 6.76 -16.73
CA VAL A 166 -17.54 5.70 -17.36
C VAL A 166 -16.16 6.22 -17.77
N LEU A 167 -16.07 7.44 -18.30
CA LEU A 167 -14.80 8.07 -18.65
C LEU A 167 -13.90 8.29 -17.43
N TYR A 168 -14.42 8.87 -16.34
CA TYR A 168 -13.64 9.06 -15.11
C TYR A 168 -13.25 7.72 -14.46
N PHE A 169 -14.14 6.73 -14.51
CA PHE A 169 -13.88 5.40 -14.01
C PHE A 169 -12.74 4.72 -14.77
N LEU A 170 -12.79 4.71 -16.11
CA LEU A 170 -11.71 4.17 -16.95
C LEU A 170 -10.38 4.89 -16.72
N MET A 171 -10.41 6.23 -16.62
CA MET A 171 -9.21 7.01 -16.33
C MET A 171 -8.60 6.64 -14.98
N SER A 172 -9.44 6.41 -13.96
CA SER A 172 -9.01 5.93 -12.65
C SER A 172 -8.39 4.53 -12.72
N CYS A 173 -8.97 3.60 -13.49
CA CYS A 173 -8.40 2.27 -13.72
C CYS A 173 -7.00 2.35 -14.36
N VAL A 174 -6.82 3.19 -15.40
CA VAL A 174 -5.53 3.40 -16.06
C VAL A 174 -4.51 3.98 -15.08
N MET A 175 -4.88 4.98 -14.28
CA MET A 175 -3.99 5.57 -13.28
C MET A 175 -3.61 4.57 -12.18
N GLY A 176 -4.55 3.72 -11.75
CA GLY A 176 -4.29 2.63 -10.81
C GLY A 176 -3.28 1.62 -11.34
N PHE A 177 -3.38 1.25 -12.62
CA PHE A 177 -2.39 0.39 -13.27
C PHE A 177 -1.00 1.05 -13.33
N ILE A 178 -0.93 2.32 -13.74
CA ILE A 178 0.33 3.08 -13.78
C ILE A 178 0.97 3.16 -12.40
N LEU A 179 0.17 3.42 -11.35
CA LEU A 179 0.63 3.46 -9.98
C LEU A 179 1.22 2.10 -9.54
N MET A 180 0.49 1.00 -9.78
CA MET A 180 0.96 -0.34 -9.41
C MET A 180 2.25 -0.73 -10.15
N TYR A 181 2.32 -0.45 -11.46
CA TYR A 181 3.53 -0.66 -12.25
C TYR A 181 4.71 0.15 -11.71
N SER A 182 4.48 1.43 -11.38
CA SER A 182 5.52 2.31 -10.83
C SER A 182 6.03 1.84 -9.47
N ILE A 183 5.15 1.33 -8.60
CA ILE A 183 5.55 0.75 -7.30
C ILE A 183 6.43 -0.48 -7.51
N ILE A 184 6.04 -1.41 -8.39
CA ILE A 184 6.84 -2.61 -8.68
C ILE A 184 8.18 -2.23 -9.30
N LEU A 185 8.19 -1.26 -10.23
CA LEU A 185 9.43 -0.79 -10.85
C LEU A 185 10.34 -0.12 -9.81
N CYS A 186 9.78 0.69 -8.89
CA CYS A 186 10.51 1.26 -7.78
C CYS A 186 11.12 0.18 -6.89
N SER A 187 10.35 -0.85 -6.52
CA SER A 187 10.86 -1.99 -5.75
C SER A 187 11.86 -2.84 -6.54
N TYR A 188 11.82 -2.85 -7.87
CA TYR A 188 12.82 -3.54 -8.67
C TYR A 188 14.19 -2.86 -8.54
N TYR A 189 14.25 -1.54 -8.77
CA TYR A 189 15.51 -0.78 -8.74
C TYR A 189 15.99 -0.43 -7.32
N ASN A 190 15.06 -0.17 -6.39
CA ASN A 190 15.39 0.27 -5.03
C ASN A 190 15.15 -0.84 -4.00
N SER A 191 15.52 -0.59 -2.76
CA SER A 191 15.22 -1.48 -1.64
C SER A 191 13.74 -1.40 -1.22
N ALA A 192 13.24 -2.43 -0.54
CA ALA A 192 11.86 -2.43 -0.04
C ALA A 192 11.65 -1.26 0.94
N LEU A 193 12.63 -1.01 1.83
CA LEU A 193 12.63 0.14 2.73
C LEU A 193 12.51 1.48 1.97
N THR A 194 13.30 1.68 0.92
CA THR A 194 13.25 2.92 0.12
C THR A 194 11.87 3.11 -0.51
N THR A 195 11.27 2.04 -1.06
CA THR A 195 9.90 2.10 -1.61
C THR A 195 8.88 2.45 -0.53
N THR A 196 9.00 1.90 0.68
CA THR A 196 8.10 2.24 1.80
C THR A 196 8.24 3.71 2.22
N VAL A 197 9.47 4.24 2.30
CA VAL A 197 9.72 5.66 2.63
C VAL A 197 9.12 6.59 1.56
N ILE A 198 9.37 6.32 0.27
CA ILE A 198 8.76 7.08 -0.84
C ILE A 198 7.23 7.00 -0.80
N GLY A 199 6.68 5.82 -0.49
CA GLY A 199 5.24 5.62 -0.31
C GLY A 199 4.65 6.48 0.80
N ALA A 200 5.36 6.60 1.93
CA ALA A 200 4.96 7.47 3.03
C ALA A 200 5.04 8.95 2.63
N ILE A 201 6.07 9.39 1.89
CA ILE A 201 6.19 10.78 1.41
C ILE A 201 5.02 11.11 0.48
N LYS A 202 4.70 10.20 -0.44
CA LYS A 202 3.53 10.32 -1.32
C LYS A 202 2.24 10.47 -0.51
N ASN A 203 2.04 9.69 0.54
CA ASN A 203 0.83 9.78 1.38
C ASN A 203 0.73 11.16 2.05
N VAL A 204 1.84 11.73 2.51
CA VAL A 204 1.88 13.09 3.08
C VAL A 204 1.57 14.15 2.02
N ALA A 205 2.15 14.04 0.83
CA ALA A 205 1.85 14.97 -0.27
C ALA A 205 0.36 14.92 -0.65
N VAL A 206 -0.23 13.72 -0.72
CA VAL A 206 -1.67 13.55 -0.98
C VAL A 206 -2.51 14.17 0.15
N ALA A 207 -2.10 14.03 1.41
CA ALA A 207 -2.79 14.66 2.53
C ALA A 207 -2.76 16.20 2.42
N TYR A 208 -1.62 16.80 2.09
CA TYR A 208 -1.53 18.25 1.87
C TYR A 208 -2.40 18.72 0.70
N ILE A 209 -2.34 18.03 -0.45
CA ILE A 209 -3.20 18.35 -1.60
C ILE A 209 -4.68 18.23 -1.21
N GLY A 210 -5.03 17.20 -0.44
CA GLY A 210 -6.38 16.99 0.09
C GLY A 210 -6.84 18.10 1.03
N MET A 211 -5.94 18.66 1.87
CA MET A 211 -6.26 19.83 2.70
C MET A 211 -6.57 21.08 1.86
N PHE A 212 -5.82 21.31 0.77
CA PHE A 212 -6.01 22.49 -0.08
C PHE A 212 -7.24 22.40 -0.99
N ILE A 213 -7.56 21.21 -1.48
CA ILE A 213 -8.66 20.99 -2.45
C ILE A 213 -9.97 20.62 -1.76
N GLY A 214 -9.91 19.92 -0.63
CA GLY A 214 -11.04 19.17 -0.07
C GLY A 214 -12.03 19.95 0.79
N GLY A 215 -11.74 21.19 1.22
CA GLY A 215 -12.67 22.05 1.98
C GLY A 215 -13.09 21.58 3.39
N ASP A 216 -13.12 20.27 3.65
CA ASP A 216 -13.67 19.62 4.85
C ASP A 216 -12.59 19.17 5.85
N TYR A 217 -11.43 19.83 5.85
CA TYR A 217 -10.32 19.44 6.74
C TYR A 217 -10.33 20.22 8.05
N LEU A 218 -10.70 19.55 9.15
CA LEU A 218 -10.50 20.03 10.52
C LEU A 218 -9.00 20.02 10.85
N PHE A 219 -8.33 21.15 10.61
CA PHE A 219 -6.94 21.37 10.96
C PHE A 219 -6.74 21.24 12.48
N SER A 220 -5.89 20.32 12.92
CA SER A 220 -5.44 20.24 14.31
C SER A 220 -3.91 20.33 14.38
N TRP A 221 -3.41 21.11 15.35
CA TRP A 221 -1.97 21.32 15.59
C TRP A 221 -1.17 20.02 15.80
N PRO A 222 -1.68 18.99 16.50
CA PRO A 222 -0.98 17.70 16.63
C PRO A 222 -0.81 16.98 15.29
N ASN A 223 -1.81 17.06 14.40
CA ASN A 223 -1.76 16.45 13.07
C ASN A 223 -0.73 17.17 12.17
N PHE A 224 -0.63 18.49 12.27
CA PHE A 224 0.39 19.26 11.54
C PHE A 224 1.80 18.89 12.00
N VAL A 225 2.04 18.81 13.32
CA VAL A 225 3.35 18.41 13.86
C VAL A 225 3.68 16.96 13.48
N GLY A 226 2.71 16.04 13.58
CA GLY A 226 2.86 14.65 13.19
C GLY A 226 3.16 14.44 11.70
N LEU A 227 2.65 15.30 10.81
CA LEU A 227 2.96 15.31 9.38
C LEU A 227 4.37 15.83 9.08
N ASN A 228 4.84 16.83 9.83
CA ASN A 228 6.14 17.49 9.60
C ASN A 228 7.34 16.73 10.18
N ILE A 229 7.18 15.90 11.22
CA ILE A 229 8.30 15.16 11.79
C ILE A 229 8.65 13.96 10.89
N TRP A 230 9.81 14.03 10.25
CA TRP A 230 10.42 13.04 9.35
C TRP A 230 11.89 12.84 9.69
#